data_AF-A0A950TPR7-F1
#
_entry.id   AF-A0A950TPR7-F1
#
_cell.length_a   1.000
_cell.length_b   1.000
_cell.length_c   1.000
_cell.angle_alpha   90.00
_cell.angle_beta   90.00
_cell.angle_gamma   90.00
#
_symmetry.space_group_name_H-M   'P 1'
#
loop_
_entity.id
_entity.type
_entity.pdbx_description
1 polymer ?
#
loop_
_entity_poly.entity_id
_entity_poly.type
_entity_poly.pdbx_seq_one_letter_code
_entity_poly.pdbx_strand_id
1 'polypeptide(L)' 'MRIEYLYRYPVKGLTAEALDQAEVETGGAIPWDRAFALAQGDAEFDPARPEFLPKYKFMCQMKIAKIAGLRTLFDP' A
#
# COMPACT_ATOMS: atom_id res chain seq x y z
N MET A 1 14.27 -16.20 16.93
CA MET A 1 13.77 -14.86 16.52
C MET A 1 12.27 -14.85 16.76
N ARG A 2 11.74 -13.79 17.40
CA ARG A 2 10.30 -13.64 17.69
C ARG A 2 9.82 -12.36 16.99
N ILE A 3 8.67 -12.44 16.32
CA ILE A 3 8.00 -11.28 15.71
C ILE A 3 7.05 -10.72 16.77
N GLU A 4 7.26 -9.48 17.22
CA GLU A 4 6.37 -8.82 18.20
C GLU A 4 5.19 -8.12 17.52
N TYR A 5 5.37 -7.64 16.29
CA TYR A 5 4.32 -6.99 15.53
C TYR A 5 4.42 -7.36 14.05
N LEU A 6 3.26 -7.60 13.45
CA LEU A 6 3.11 -7.83 12.03
C LEU A 6 2.08 -6.83 11.49
N TYR A 7 2.42 -6.16 10.40
CA TYR A 7 1.54 -5.18 9.76
C TYR A 7 1.52 -5.38 8.26
N ARG A 8 0.35 -5.12 7.65
CA ARG A 8 0.21 -4.90 6.21
C ARG A 8 -0.30 -3.50 5.92
N TYR A 9 -0.10 -3.03 4.69
CA TYR A 9 -0.54 -1.72 4.22
C TYR A 9 -1.34 -1.89 2.92
N PRO A 10 -2.65 -2.17 2.98
CA PRO A 10 -3.43 -2.50 1.79
C PRO A 10 -3.35 -1.43 0.70
N VAL A 11 -3.40 -0.17 1.11
CA VAL A 11 -3.17 0.98 0.24
C VAL A 11 -1.81 1.58 0.52
N LYS A 12 -1.01 1.73 -0.54
CA LYS A 12 0.35 2.26 -0.49
C LYS A 12 0.39 3.63 0.21
N GLY A 13 1.10 3.68 1.33
CA GLY A 13 1.38 4.93 2.06
C GLY A 13 0.25 5.40 2.99
N LEU A 14 -0.77 4.57 3.23
CA LEU A 14 -1.88 4.84 4.15
C LEU A 14 -1.78 3.99 5.42
N THR A 15 -2.92 3.76 6.09
CA THR A 15 -2.97 3.17 7.44
C THR A 15 -2.45 1.73 7.46
N ALA A 16 -1.62 1.42 8.45
CA ALA A 16 -1.17 0.06 8.74
C ALA A 16 -2.32 -0.74 9.36
N GLU A 17 -2.46 -2.00 8.96
CA GLU A 17 -3.34 -2.97 9.61
C GLU A 17 -2.49 -3.98 10.37
N ALA A 18 -2.71 -4.07 11.68
CA ALA A 18 -2.08 -5.08 12.51
C ALA A 18 -2.63 -6.47 12.13
N LEU A 19 -1.74 -7.44 12.02
CA LEU A 19 -2.08 -8.84 11.77
C LEU A 19 -1.56 -9.69 12.92
N ASP A 20 -2.35 -10.67 13.33
CA ASP A 20 -1.88 -11.68 14.28
C ASP A 20 -1.01 -12.75 13.58
N GLN A 21 -1.33 -13.03 12.31
CA GLN A 21 -0.61 -13.98 11.46
C GLN A 21 -0.81 -13.66 9.98
N ALA A 22 0.07 -14.17 9.12
CA ALA A 22 -0.09 -14.15 7.67
C ALA A 22 0.51 -15.42 7.06
N GLU A 23 -0.26 -16.08 6.20
CA GLU A 23 0.24 -17.18 5.38
C GLU A 23 0.95 -16.59 4.15
N VAL A 24 2.16 -17.07 3.86
CA VAL A 24 2.98 -16.63 2.74
C VAL A 24 3.55 -17.82 1.99
N GLU A 25 3.70 -17.67 0.68
CA GLU A 25 4.33 -18.66 -0.18
C GLU A 25 5.76 -18.24 -0.54
N THR A 26 6.59 -19.19 -0.96
CA THR A 26 7.94 -18.91 -1.43
C THR A 26 7.93 -17.93 -2.60
N GLY A 27 8.57 -16.77 -2.43
CA GLY A 27 8.60 -15.70 -3.43
C GLY A 27 7.37 -14.78 -3.41
N GLY A 28 6.38 -15.06 -2.56
CA GLY A 28 5.19 -14.24 -2.36
C GLY A 28 5.37 -13.10 -1.36
N ALA A 29 4.38 -12.21 -1.32
CA ALA A 29 4.26 -11.17 -0.30
C ALA A 29 3.18 -11.55 0.73
N ILE A 30 3.10 -10.80 1.83
CA ILE A 30 1.95 -10.87 2.75
C ILE A 30 0.68 -10.58 1.95
N PRO A 31 -0.38 -11.39 2.05
CA PRO A 31 -1.63 -11.16 1.35
C PRO A 31 -2.15 -9.74 1.58
N TRP A 32 -2.50 -9.09 0.47
CA TRP A 32 -2.99 -7.72 0.41
C TRP A 32 -2.00 -6.62 0.81
N ASP A 33 -0.73 -6.92 1.13
CA ASP A 33 0.24 -5.86 1.37
C ASP A 33 0.49 -5.07 0.07
N ARG A 34 0.22 -3.76 0.11
CA ARG A 34 0.34 -2.82 -1.01
C ARG A 34 -0.42 -3.26 -2.27
N ALA A 35 -1.56 -3.94 -2.10
CA ALA A 35 -2.42 -4.33 -3.21
C ALA A 35 -2.94 -3.13 -4.03
N PHE A 36 -3.08 -1.97 -3.40
CA PHE A 36 -3.58 -0.76 -4.05
C PHE A 36 -2.59 0.41 -3.98
N ALA A 37 -2.64 1.26 -4.99
CA ALA A 37 -2.05 2.59 -4.99
C ALA A 37 -3.09 3.58 -5.53
N LEU A 38 -3.15 4.78 -4.95
CA LEU A 38 -4.07 5.81 -5.40
C LEU A 38 -3.36 6.73 -6.40
N ALA A 39 -3.78 6.65 -7.66
CA ALA A 39 -3.40 7.59 -8.70
C ALA A 39 -4.11 8.92 -8.45
N GLN A 40 -3.37 10.02 -8.52
CA GLN A 40 -3.89 11.38 -8.40
C GLN A 40 -4.31 11.89 -9.78
N GLY A 41 -5.08 12.98 -9.85
CA GLY A 41 -5.56 13.48 -11.16
C GLY A 41 -4.45 13.86 -12.13
N ASP A 42 -3.24 14.15 -11.62
CA ASP A 42 -2.02 14.45 -12.36
C ASP A 42 -1.05 13.26 -12.45
N ALA A 43 -1.47 12.05 -12.04
CA ALA A 43 -0.65 10.86 -12.16
C ALA A 43 -0.53 10.42 -13.62
N GLU A 44 0.70 10.16 -14.06
CA GLU A 44 1.02 9.67 -15.41
C GLU A 44 0.72 8.16 -15.58
N PHE A 45 -0.35 7.67 -14.95
CA PHE A 45 -0.76 6.27 -15.01
C PHE A 45 -1.79 6.06 -16.11
N ASP A 46 -1.45 5.27 -17.13
CA ASP A 46 -2.38 4.85 -18.17
C ASP A 46 -3.08 3.54 -17.75
N PRO A 47 -4.39 3.57 -17.43
CA PRO A 47 -5.12 2.37 -17.04
C PRO A 47 -5.31 1.37 -18.19
N ALA A 48 -5.24 1.82 -19.46
CA ALA A 48 -5.31 0.94 -20.63
C ALA A 48 -3.96 0.25 -20.92
N ARG A 49 -2.86 0.80 -20.40
CA ARG A 49 -1.50 0.26 -20.55
C ARG A 49 -0.73 0.35 -19.23
N PRO A 50 -1.06 -0.51 -18.25
CA PRO A 50 -0.44 -0.42 -16.93
C PRO A 50 1.05 -0.79 -17.00
N GLU A 51 1.89 0.12 -16.53
CA GLU A 51 3.33 -0.07 -16.44
C GLU A 51 3.82 0.24 -15.02
N PHE A 52 5.02 -0.24 -14.68
CA PHE A 52 5.64 0.12 -13.42
C PHE A 52 5.97 1.61 -13.41
N LEU A 53 5.48 2.31 -12.38
CA LEU A 53 5.81 3.70 -12.14
C LEU A 53 6.49 3.87 -10.76
N PRO A 54 7.48 4.77 -10.65
CA PRO A 54 8.08 5.12 -9.37
C PRO A 54 7.02 5.58 -8.36
N LYS A 55 7.22 5.26 -7.07
CA LYS A 55 6.22 5.49 -6.01
C LYS A 55 5.69 6.93 -5.94
N TYR A 56 6.51 7.92 -6.29
CA TYR A 56 6.17 9.34 -6.21
C TYR A 56 5.23 9.78 -7.33
N LYS A 57 4.93 8.93 -8.32
CA LYS A 57 3.89 9.16 -9.33
C LYS A 57 2.49 8.82 -8.80
N PHE A 58 2.38 8.25 -7.61
CA PHE A 58 1.14 7.99 -6.89
C PHE A 58 1.04 8.86 -5.63
N MET A 59 -0.15 8.89 -5.03
CA MET A 59 -0.36 9.53 -3.74
C MET A 59 0.57 8.91 -2.69
N CYS A 60 1.40 9.75 -2.08
CA CYS A 60 2.31 9.33 -1.02
C CYS A 60 2.61 10.48 -0.06
N GLN A 61 2.93 10.15 1.19
CA GLN A 61 3.16 11.15 2.24
C GLN A 61 4.34 12.08 1.91
N MET A 62 5.32 11.59 1.13
CA MET A 62 6.44 12.40 0.63
C MET A 62 5.98 13.61 -0.20
N LYS A 63 4.89 13.47 -0.98
CA LYS A 63 4.34 14.57 -1.80
C LYS A 63 3.21 15.31 -1.11
N ILE A 64 2.36 14.59 -0.36
CA ILE A 64 1.17 15.16 0.28
C ILE A 64 1.15 14.75 1.75
N ALA A 65 1.88 15.49 2.59
CA ALA A 65 1.95 15.20 4.03
C ALA A 65 0.57 15.13 4.71
N LYS A 66 -0.42 15.86 4.19
CA LYS A 66 -1.81 15.86 4.71
C LYS A 66 -2.47 14.48 4.72
N ILE A 67 -2.04 13.56 3.85
CA ILE A 67 -2.64 12.21 3.82
C ILE A 67 -2.32 11.39 5.07
N ALA A 68 -1.32 11.80 5.88
CA ALA A 68 -1.05 11.18 7.17
C ALA A 68 -2.23 11.33 8.16
N GLY A 69 -3.13 12.29 7.94
CA GLY A 69 -4.35 12.45 8.73
C GLY A 69 -5.50 11.52 8.32
N LEU A 70 -5.37 10.79 7.20
CA LEU A 70 -6.40 9.85 6.76
C LEU A 70 -6.29 8.54 7.55
N ARG A 71 -7.45 7.97 7.89
CA ARG A 71 -7.57 6.59 8.38
C ARG A 71 -8.29 5.75 7.35
N THR A 72 -7.70 4.62 7.00
CA THR A 72 -8.23 3.68 6.02
C THR A 72 -8.33 2.28 6.62
N LEU A 73 -9.31 1.53 6.14
CA LEU A 73 -9.52 0.12 6.43
C LEU A 73 -9.75 -0.59 5.10
N PHE A 74 -9.25 -1.81 4.97
CA PHE A 74 -9.51 -2.70 3.84
C PHE A 74 -10.42 -3.85 4.27
N ASP A 75 -11.52 -4.05 3.52
CA ASP A 75 -12.43 -5.19 3.65
C ASP A 75 -12.23 -6.09 2.42
N PRO A 76 -11.65 -7.30 2.56
CA PRO A 76 -11.25 -8.18 1.47
C PRO A 76 -12.38 -8.74 0.59
#